data_AF-A0A1J3J491-F1
#
_entry.id   AF-A0A1J3J491-F1
#
_cell.length_a   1.000
_cell.length_b   1.000
_cell.length_c   1.000
_cell.angle_alpha   90.00
_cell.angle_beta   90.00
_cell.angle_gamma   90.00
#
_symmetry.space_group_name_H-M   'P 1'
#
loop_
_entity.id
_entity.type
_entity.pdbx_description
1 polymer ?
#
loop_
_entity_poly.entity_id
_entity_poly.type
_entity_poly.pdbx_seq_one_letter_code
_entity_poly.pdbx_strand_id
1 'polypeptide(L)'
;MYDVMLDEAKMWLGEPPQRKRKLETPVYSPPSPVDEDSDDEEVDPVAEEKYRRQVMESGGFDVDLFCQPFGGIVPSGCSDYHVLFGKVGLHCYNIDKGTNLEFIKVKKVNAEIGSLFNFYITLEAMDPCAKNSVVTFQTRVTDAVLKDKARLRMFTSTCRIKPQIPGTGEQVSRWYPDDDVVDDYYKGDLPDWLQDGALTGEDKLQFYEVKESELRDNKWLQLYAEFALFSEWDTDLSAYLPFDMKSVVVQTREDVESSMKLKSRNAVLYMSFTARGGPECRGIIRRTSDGRPGHMFLEAMCWIKK
;
A
#
# COMPACT_ATOMS: atom_id res chain seq x y z
N MET A 1 12.18 4.21 -34.20
CA MET A 1 11.70 5.58 -34.50
C MET A 1 12.41 6.51 -33.52
N TYR A 2 13.63 6.88 -33.89
CA TYR A 2 14.57 7.74 -33.16
C TYR A 2 15.02 8.83 -34.15
N ASP A 3 15.42 9.99 -33.62
CA ASP A 3 15.98 11.17 -34.31
C ASP A 3 15.04 12.28 -34.79
N VAL A 4 14.56 13.08 -33.83
CA VAL A 4 14.18 14.49 -34.10
C VAL A 4 14.85 15.47 -33.11
N MET A 5 15.69 15.00 -32.18
CA MET A 5 16.27 15.86 -31.12
C MET A 5 17.74 16.28 -31.37
N LEU A 6 18.30 16.03 -32.56
CA LEU A 6 19.71 16.32 -32.87
C LEU A 6 19.95 17.52 -33.80
N ASP A 7 18.90 18.14 -34.35
CA ASP A 7 19.06 19.26 -35.30
C ASP A 7 18.99 20.66 -34.68
N GLU A 8 18.54 20.81 -33.43
CA GLU A 8 18.54 22.13 -32.76
C GLU A 8 19.91 22.53 -32.17
N ALA A 9 20.84 21.57 -32.03
CA ALA A 9 22.15 21.81 -31.43
C ALA A 9 23.20 22.43 -32.37
N LYS A 10 22.90 22.58 -33.67
CA LYS A 10 23.88 23.08 -34.67
C LYS A 10 23.77 24.57 -34.99
N MET A 11 22.84 25.30 -34.38
CA MET A 11 22.58 26.71 -34.71
C MET A 11 23.38 27.76 -33.91
N TRP A 12 24.24 27.36 -32.97
CA TRP A 12 24.93 28.32 -32.07
C TRP A 12 26.46 28.25 -32.09
N LEU A 13 27.08 27.63 -33.10
CA LEU A 13 28.54 27.58 -33.22
C LEU A 13 29.00 28.06 -34.59
N GLY A 14 29.09 29.38 -34.75
CA GLY A 14 29.87 29.98 -35.84
C GLY A 14 29.54 31.46 -36.07
N GLU A 15 30.36 32.36 -35.51
CA GLU A 15 31.15 33.39 -36.24
C GLU A 15 31.59 34.62 -35.37
N PRO A 16 32.64 35.38 -35.78
CA PRO A 16 33.71 35.88 -34.90
C PRO A 16 33.61 37.40 -34.55
N PRO A 17 34.59 38.02 -33.83
CA PRO A 17 34.37 39.19 -32.99
C PRO A 17 34.69 40.53 -33.66
N GLN A 18 33.98 41.60 -33.25
CA GLN A 18 34.35 43.04 -33.13
C GLN A 18 33.06 43.88 -33.15
N ARG A 19 32.85 44.99 -32.45
CA ARG A 19 33.70 46.16 -32.16
C ARG A 19 33.04 46.97 -31.04
N LYS A 20 33.84 47.52 -30.12
CA LYS A 20 33.44 48.34 -28.97
C LYS A 20 32.52 49.51 -29.35
N ARG A 21 31.36 49.63 -28.68
CA ARG A 21 30.65 50.91 -28.47
C ARG A 21 30.33 51.05 -26.98
N LYS A 22 30.83 52.15 -26.40
CA LYS A 22 30.49 52.63 -25.06
C LYS A 22 28.99 52.91 -25.01
N LEU A 23 28.30 52.31 -24.04
CA LEU A 23 27.01 52.79 -23.54
C LEU A 23 27.06 52.71 -22.02
N GLU A 24 26.56 53.75 -21.38
CA GLU A 24 26.78 54.13 -19.99
C GLU A 24 26.26 53.09 -18.99
N THR A 25 27.01 52.91 -17.90
CA THR A 25 26.74 51.99 -16.79
C THR A 25 25.52 52.47 -15.99
N PRO A 26 24.46 51.67 -15.81
CA PRO A 26 23.56 51.86 -14.68
C PRO A 26 24.31 51.43 -13.41
N VAL A 27 24.32 52.27 -12.39
CA VAL A 27 24.84 51.93 -11.07
C VAL A 27 23.96 50.82 -10.50
N TYR A 28 24.43 49.58 -10.55
CA TYR A 28 23.82 48.47 -9.83
C TYR A 28 24.43 48.45 -8.44
N SER A 29 23.62 48.75 -7.43
CA SER A 29 23.99 48.53 -6.03
C SER A 29 24.34 47.04 -5.84
N PRO A 30 25.38 46.70 -5.07
CA PRO A 30 25.68 45.30 -4.80
C PRO A 30 24.47 44.67 -4.09
N PRO A 31 24.07 43.44 -4.45
CA PRO A 31 23.09 42.72 -3.66
C PRO A 31 23.66 42.56 -2.24
N SER A 32 22.84 42.91 -1.25
CA SER A 32 23.13 42.63 0.15
C SER A 32 23.51 41.15 0.30
N PRO A 33 24.41 40.79 1.24
CA PRO A 33 24.62 39.40 1.57
C PRO A 33 23.25 38.84 1.96
N VAL A 34 22.78 37.84 1.21
CA VAL A 34 21.77 36.93 1.75
C VAL A 34 22.49 36.22 2.88
N ASP A 35 22.15 36.60 4.11
CA ASP A 35 22.46 35.80 5.27
C ASP A 35 21.84 34.43 5.00
N GLU A 36 22.69 33.43 4.72
CA GLU A 36 22.31 32.03 4.86
C GLU A 36 22.12 31.81 6.36
N ASP A 37 20.97 32.27 6.87
CA ASP A 37 20.44 31.87 8.16
C ASP A 37 20.13 30.37 8.04
N SER A 38 21.16 29.56 8.25
CA SER A 38 21.02 28.19 8.70
C SER A 38 20.42 28.28 10.10
N ASP A 39 19.12 28.52 10.17
CA ASP A 39 18.33 28.37 11.38
C ASP A 39 18.38 26.88 11.76
N ASP A 40 19.41 26.50 12.54
CA ASP A 40 19.31 25.36 13.44
C ASP A 40 18.22 25.72 14.46
N GLU A 41 16.93 25.61 14.06
CA GLU A 41 15.79 25.80 14.96
C GLU A 41 15.97 24.84 16.14
N GLU A 42 16.40 25.39 17.27
CA GLU A 42 16.57 24.64 18.52
C GLU A 42 15.19 24.12 18.93
N VAL A 43 14.95 22.83 18.66
CA VAL A 43 13.69 22.16 18.95
C VAL A 43 13.45 22.21 20.46
N ASP A 44 12.29 22.75 20.88
CA ASP A 44 11.90 22.79 22.29
C ASP A 44 11.97 21.38 22.92
N PRO A 45 12.86 21.15 23.91
CA PRO A 45 13.03 19.84 24.55
C PRO A 45 11.74 19.31 25.17
N VAL A 46 10.85 20.19 25.64
CA VAL A 46 9.55 19.80 26.23
C VAL A 46 8.61 19.27 25.15
N ALA A 47 8.56 19.94 23.99
CA ALA A 47 7.77 19.51 22.85
C ALA A 47 8.31 18.19 22.26
N GLU A 48 9.64 18.05 22.18
CA GLU A 48 10.27 16.81 21.74
C GLU A 48 9.96 15.62 22.66
N GLU A 49 10.04 15.81 23.98
CA GLU A 49 9.70 14.76 24.94
C GLU A 49 8.21 14.40 24.88
N LYS A 50 7.32 15.39 24.67
CA LYS A 50 5.91 15.13 24.42
C LYS A 50 5.71 14.26 23.18
N TYR A 51 6.37 14.59 22.07
CA TYR A 51 6.32 13.82 20.83
C TYR A 51 6.82 12.38 21.03
N ARG A 52 7.99 12.20 21.65
CA ARG A 52 8.56 10.86 21.92
C ARG A 52 7.61 10.01 22.74
N ARG A 53 7.01 10.58 23.80
CA ARG A 53 6.00 9.89 24.60
C ARG A 53 4.78 9.49 23.78
N GLN A 54 4.25 10.38 22.94
CA GLN A 54 3.11 10.07 22.06
C GLN A 54 3.42 8.93 21.10
N VAL A 55 4.59 8.95 20.46
CA VAL A 55 5.04 7.88 19.56
C VAL A 55 5.13 6.55 20.31
N MET A 56 5.77 6.53 21.48
CA MET A 56 5.96 5.33 22.27
C MET A 56 4.65 4.76 22.82
N GLU A 57 3.79 5.59 23.43
CA GLU A 57 2.56 5.14 24.06
C GLU A 57 1.49 4.71 23.05
N SER A 58 1.43 5.37 21.90
CA SER A 58 0.43 5.07 20.87
C SER A 58 0.94 4.08 19.82
N GLY A 59 2.25 3.92 19.67
CA GLY A 59 2.87 3.25 18.52
C GLY A 59 2.78 4.08 17.23
N GLY A 60 2.71 5.40 17.33
CA GLY A 60 2.62 6.34 16.20
C GLY A 60 1.19 6.74 15.77
N PHE A 61 0.17 6.06 16.27
CA PHE A 61 -1.23 6.29 15.86
C PHE A 61 -1.87 7.55 16.46
N ASP A 62 -1.38 8.01 17.62
CA ASP A 62 -1.90 9.18 18.35
C ASP A 62 -0.77 10.18 18.60
N VAL A 63 -0.29 10.79 17.52
CA VAL A 63 0.78 11.80 17.49
C VAL A 63 0.25 13.13 16.95
N ASP A 64 0.52 14.23 17.65
CA ASP A 64 0.15 15.57 17.23
C ASP A 64 1.13 16.12 16.17
N LEU A 65 0.75 17.20 15.47
CA LEU A 65 1.67 17.87 14.56
C LEU A 65 2.87 18.41 15.35
N PHE A 66 4.05 17.94 14.99
CA PHE A 66 5.32 18.39 15.56
C PHE A 66 6.35 18.48 14.44
N CYS A 67 6.86 19.69 14.19
CA CYS A 67 7.86 19.92 13.15
C CYS A 67 9.23 19.49 13.68
N GLN A 68 9.72 18.34 13.19
CA GLN A 68 11.09 17.90 13.44
C GLN A 68 11.97 18.22 12.21
N PRO A 69 13.21 18.71 12.40
CA PRO A 69 14.10 19.05 11.29
C PRO A 69 14.42 17.87 10.36
N PHE A 70 14.38 16.64 10.88
CA PHE A 70 14.84 15.42 10.18
C PHE A 70 13.71 14.41 9.91
N GLY A 71 12.46 14.88 9.86
CA GLY A 71 11.28 14.02 9.63
C GLY A 71 10.72 13.41 10.91
N GLY A 72 9.63 12.66 10.79
CA GLY A 72 8.90 12.08 11.92
C GLY A 72 7.50 11.62 11.55
N ILE A 73 6.75 11.14 12.54
CA ILE A 73 5.35 10.76 12.38
C ILE A 73 4.50 12.02 12.54
N VAL A 74 3.76 12.38 11.49
CA VAL A 74 2.89 13.57 11.50
C VAL A 74 1.47 13.22 11.09
N PRO A 75 0.46 13.97 11.56
CA PRO A 75 -0.89 13.85 11.02
C PRO A 75 -0.91 14.07 9.50
N SER A 76 -1.67 13.24 8.79
CA SER A 76 -1.84 13.31 7.34
C SER A 76 -3.32 13.39 6.95
N GLY A 77 -3.58 13.80 5.73
CA GLY A 77 -4.91 13.71 5.12
C GLY A 77 -5.36 12.25 4.95
N CYS A 78 -6.65 12.08 4.70
CA CYS A 78 -7.23 10.79 4.33
C CYS A 78 -7.60 10.81 2.84
N SER A 79 -7.31 9.72 2.14
CA SER A 79 -7.66 9.48 0.73
C SER A 79 -8.13 8.03 0.56
N ASP A 80 -8.63 7.67 -0.62
CA ASP A 80 -9.13 6.32 -0.90
C ASP A 80 -8.05 5.25 -0.76
N TYR A 81 -6.81 5.63 -1.03
CA TYR A 81 -5.61 4.82 -0.76
C TYR A 81 -5.56 4.33 0.71
N HIS A 82 -5.78 5.25 1.66
CA HIS A 82 -5.79 4.94 3.08
C HIS A 82 -7.00 4.11 3.50
N VAL A 83 -8.15 4.29 2.84
CA VAL A 83 -9.35 3.48 3.06
C VAL A 83 -9.08 2.02 2.64
N LEU A 84 -8.55 1.81 1.44
CA LEU A 84 -8.19 0.49 0.93
C LEU A 84 -7.16 -0.20 1.84
N PHE A 85 -6.11 0.51 2.24
CA PHE A 85 -5.05 -0.02 3.10
C PHE A 85 -5.56 -0.34 4.51
N GLY A 86 -6.47 0.50 5.03
CA GLY A 86 -7.20 0.24 6.26
C GLY A 86 -8.01 -1.07 6.20
N LYS A 87 -8.74 -1.31 5.10
CA LYS A 87 -9.50 -2.54 4.86
C LYS A 87 -8.56 -3.77 4.78
N VAL A 88 -7.41 -3.66 4.13
CA VAL A 88 -6.40 -4.74 4.06
C VAL A 88 -5.87 -5.08 5.45
N GLY A 89 -5.54 -4.08 6.28
CA GLY A 89 -5.14 -4.30 7.66
C GLY A 89 -6.21 -5.00 8.51
N LEU A 90 -7.48 -4.59 8.34
CA LEU A 90 -8.60 -5.25 9.02
C LEU A 90 -8.78 -6.70 8.56
N HIS A 91 -8.59 -6.95 7.26
CA HIS A 91 -8.63 -8.30 6.70
C HIS A 91 -7.50 -9.20 7.24
N CYS A 92 -6.27 -8.66 7.38
CA CYS A 92 -5.16 -9.36 8.02
C CYS A 92 -5.51 -9.79 9.45
N TYR A 93 -6.05 -8.87 10.26
CA TYR A 93 -6.51 -9.18 11.61
C TYR A 93 -7.60 -10.26 11.64
N ASN A 94 -8.58 -10.18 10.73
CA ASN A 94 -9.66 -11.16 10.64
C ASN A 94 -9.14 -12.57 10.33
N ILE A 95 -8.13 -12.70 9.45
CA ILE A 95 -7.47 -13.99 9.19
C ILE A 95 -6.76 -14.49 10.44
N ASP A 96 -5.98 -13.64 11.12
CA ASP A 96 -5.17 -14.06 12.26
C ASP A 96 -5.99 -14.46 13.48
N LYS A 97 -7.07 -13.72 13.77
CA LYS A 97 -7.91 -13.93 14.96
C LYS A 97 -9.16 -14.78 14.68
N GLY A 98 -9.42 -15.12 13.41
CA GLY A 98 -10.64 -15.81 13.00
C GLY A 98 -11.91 -14.99 13.23
N THR A 99 -11.81 -13.67 13.13
CA THR A 99 -12.94 -12.72 13.31
C THR A 99 -13.52 -12.30 11.97
N ASN A 100 -14.65 -11.58 12.01
CA ASN A 100 -15.30 -11.02 10.81
C ASN A 100 -15.68 -9.55 11.02
N LEU A 101 -14.73 -8.74 11.48
CA LEU A 101 -14.95 -7.30 11.63
C LEU A 101 -15.16 -6.65 10.27
N GLU A 102 -16.22 -5.85 10.14
CA GLU A 102 -16.57 -5.10 8.94
C GLU A 102 -16.14 -3.63 9.09
N PHE A 103 -15.52 -3.08 8.04
CA PHE A 103 -15.07 -1.69 7.99
C PHE A 103 -16.25 -0.70 8.00
N ILE A 104 -16.12 0.40 8.74
CA ILE A 104 -17.10 1.49 8.76
C ILE A 104 -16.50 2.74 8.09
N LYS A 105 -15.42 3.28 8.66
CA LYS A 105 -14.75 4.49 8.15
C LYS A 105 -13.35 4.65 8.73
N VAL A 106 -12.48 5.37 8.01
CA VAL A 106 -11.23 5.88 8.56
C VAL A 106 -11.51 7.11 9.43
N LYS A 107 -10.94 7.15 10.63
CA LYS A 107 -11.04 8.31 11.55
C LYS A 107 -9.91 9.30 11.35
N LYS A 108 -8.69 8.78 11.23
CA LYS A 108 -7.48 9.58 11.07
C LYS A 108 -6.34 8.74 10.53
N VAL A 109 -5.36 9.43 9.97
CA VAL A 109 -4.12 8.86 9.45
C VAL A 109 -2.98 9.70 9.97
N ASN A 110 -1.96 9.06 10.53
CA ASN A 110 -0.63 9.66 10.64
C ASN A 110 0.28 9.03 9.59
N ALA A 111 1.24 9.78 9.08
CA ALA A 111 2.18 9.32 8.08
C ALA A 111 3.62 9.58 8.53
N GLU A 112 4.54 8.75 8.04
CA GLU A 112 5.97 8.88 8.27
C GLU A 112 6.70 8.56 6.98
N ILE A 113 7.56 9.50 6.56
CA ILE A 113 8.49 9.31 5.46
C ILE A 113 9.82 8.90 6.07
N GLY A 114 10.03 7.58 6.19
CA GLY A 114 11.30 7.00 6.58
C GLY A 114 12.05 6.49 5.34
N SER A 115 12.53 5.25 5.39
CA SER A 115 13.04 4.56 4.19
C SER A 115 11.92 4.20 3.20
N LEU A 116 10.69 4.08 3.69
CA LEU A 116 9.45 3.83 2.93
C LEU A 116 8.34 4.71 3.51
N PHE A 117 7.25 4.86 2.77
CA PHE A 117 6.07 5.57 3.25
C PHE A 117 5.26 4.68 4.18
N ASN A 118 5.12 5.12 5.43
CA ASN A 118 4.36 4.43 6.46
C ASN A 118 3.10 5.20 6.79
N PHE A 119 1.98 4.50 6.90
CA PHE A 119 0.68 5.03 7.28
C PHE A 119 0.20 4.33 8.55
N TYR A 120 -0.13 5.13 9.56
CA TYR A 120 -0.69 4.73 10.84
C TYR A 120 -2.18 5.06 10.82
N ILE A 121 -2.98 4.10 10.34
CA ILE A 121 -4.40 4.30 10.05
C ILE A 121 -5.21 3.90 11.28
N THR A 122 -6.04 4.83 11.77
CA THR A 122 -7.07 4.53 12.79
C THR A 122 -8.43 4.54 12.12
N LEU A 123 -9.20 3.46 12.26
CA LEU A 123 -10.52 3.28 11.65
C LEU A 123 -11.54 2.74 12.64
N GLU A 124 -12.82 2.85 12.30
CA GLU A 124 -13.91 2.16 12.99
C GLU A 124 -14.27 0.88 12.24
N ALA A 125 -14.46 -0.19 13.01
CA ALA A 125 -14.98 -1.46 12.52
C ALA A 125 -16.09 -1.95 13.47
N MET A 126 -16.94 -2.84 13.00
CA MET A 126 -17.96 -3.48 13.83
C MET A 126 -17.97 -4.99 13.60
N ASP A 127 -18.36 -5.73 14.63
CA ASP A 127 -18.72 -7.13 14.47
C ASP A 127 -20.22 -7.20 14.09
N PRO A 128 -20.58 -7.69 12.88
CA PRO A 128 -21.96 -7.76 12.45
C PRO A 128 -22.82 -8.70 13.31
N CYS A 129 -22.20 -9.62 14.05
CA CYS A 129 -22.88 -10.57 14.94
C CYS A 129 -23.12 -10.00 16.35
N ALA A 130 -22.41 -8.94 16.75
CA ALA A 130 -22.53 -8.35 18.08
C ALA A 130 -23.22 -6.97 18.03
N LYS A 131 -24.32 -6.80 18.78
CA LYS A 131 -25.06 -5.54 18.83
C LYS A 131 -24.19 -4.41 19.40
N ASN A 132 -24.16 -3.26 18.73
CA ASN A 132 -23.44 -2.03 19.14
C ASN A 132 -21.94 -2.24 19.45
N SER A 133 -21.27 -3.07 18.66
CA SER A 133 -19.89 -3.51 18.88
C SER A 133 -18.83 -2.66 18.17
N VAL A 134 -19.10 -1.38 17.90
CA VAL A 134 -18.14 -0.53 17.18
C VAL A 134 -16.83 -0.46 17.95
N VAL A 135 -15.76 -0.95 17.32
CA VAL A 135 -14.39 -0.92 17.85
C VAL A 135 -13.56 0.08 17.09
N THR A 136 -12.60 0.69 17.80
CA THR A 136 -11.54 1.45 17.15
C THR A 136 -10.41 0.49 16.81
N PHE A 137 -10.06 0.43 15.54
CA PHE A 137 -9.02 -0.44 15.00
C PHE A 137 -7.85 0.40 14.50
N GLN A 138 -6.64 -0.14 14.63
CA GLN A 138 -5.39 0.49 14.27
C GLN A 138 -4.60 -0.44 13.35
N THR A 139 -4.16 0.06 12.21
CA THR A 139 -3.27 -0.66 11.32
C THR A 139 -2.10 0.19 10.83
N ARG A 140 -0.89 -0.36 10.93
CA ARG A 140 0.31 0.23 10.34
C ARG A 140 0.56 -0.45 9.00
N VAL A 141 0.58 0.35 7.95
CA VAL A 141 0.78 -0.09 6.58
C VAL A 141 1.98 0.63 5.98
N THR A 142 2.80 -0.11 5.26
CA THR A 142 3.92 0.44 4.50
C THR A 142 3.64 0.28 3.02
N ASP A 143 3.65 1.40 2.29
CA ASP A 143 3.67 1.41 0.84
C ASP A 143 5.06 0.99 0.38
N ALA A 144 5.12 -0.13 -0.33
CA ALA A 144 6.38 -0.73 -0.75
C ALA A 144 6.73 -0.24 -2.15
N VAL A 145 8.02 0.03 -2.37
CA VAL A 145 8.53 0.42 -3.68
C VAL A 145 8.10 -0.60 -4.73
N LEU A 146 7.58 -0.09 -5.85
CA LEU A 146 7.28 -0.92 -7.01
C LEU A 146 8.55 -1.65 -7.44
N LYS A 147 8.45 -2.97 -7.44
CA LYS A 147 9.46 -3.90 -7.90
C LYS A 147 8.70 -4.89 -8.76
N ASP A 148 9.41 -5.48 -9.72
CA ASP A 148 8.87 -6.60 -10.47
C ASP A 148 7.64 -6.21 -11.32
N LYS A 149 6.84 -7.18 -11.79
CA LYS A 149 5.59 -6.94 -12.56
C LYS A 149 4.44 -6.31 -11.76
N ALA A 150 4.56 -6.18 -10.44
CA ALA A 150 3.49 -5.66 -9.58
C ALA A 150 3.31 -4.14 -9.75
N ARG A 151 2.05 -3.69 -9.85
CA ARG A 151 1.67 -2.28 -9.98
C ARG A 151 1.22 -1.66 -8.65
N LEU A 152 0.98 -2.48 -7.64
CA LEU A 152 0.72 -2.05 -6.27
C LEU A 152 1.32 -3.07 -5.30
N ARG A 153 2.07 -2.60 -4.30
CA ARG A 153 2.72 -3.44 -3.29
C ARG A 153 2.58 -2.77 -1.93
N MET A 154 2.06 -3.48 -0.94
CA MET A 154 1.99 -2.96 0.42
C MET A 154 2.03 -4.07 1.45
N PHE A 155 2.64 -3.81 2.61
CA PHE A 155 2.60 -4.75 3.73
C PHE A 155 2.10 -4.11 5.02
N THR A 156 1.44 -4.93 5.84
CA THR A 156 1.00 -4.57 7.18
C THR A 156 2.06 -5.00 8.20
N SER A 157 2.30 -4.18 9.21
CA SER A 157 3.23 -4.50 10.32
C SER A 157 2.56 -4.44 11.69
N THR A 158 1.32 -3.96 11.75
CA THR A 158 0.50 -3.95 12.96
C THR A 158 -0.94 -3.93 12.53
N CYS A 159 -1.76 -4.83 13.08
CA CYS A 159 -3.20 -4.87 12.85
C CYS A 159 -3.87 -5.24 14.18
N ARG A 160 -4.53 -4.29 14.85
CA ARG A 160 -5.06 -4.52 16.21
C ARG A 160 -6.27 -3.66 16.53
N ILE A 161 -7.08 -4.13 17.47
CA ILE A 161 -8.03 -3.26 18.18
C ILE A 161 -7.22 -2.30 19.08
N LYS A 162 -7.57 -1.02 19.09
CA LYS A 162 -6.87 0.01 19.87
C LYS A 162 -6.83 -0.40 21.36
N PRO A 163 -5.65 -0.42 22.00
CA PRO A 163 -5.55 -0.75 23.42
C PRO A 163 -6.24 0.32 24.28
N GLN A 164 -6.85 -0.11 25.39
CA GLN A 164 -7.52 0.79 26.34
C GLN A 164 -6.52 1.56 27.21
N ILE A 165 -5.36 0.96 27.47
CA ILE A 165 -4.28 1.57 28.27
C ILE A 165 -3.15 1.95 27.30
N PRO A 166 -2.71 3.22 27.28
CA PRO A 166 -1.56 3.64 26.49
C PRO A 166 -0.31 2.82 26.82
N GLY A 167 0.51 2.52 25.82
CA GLY A 167 1.75 1.74 25.98
C GLY A 167 1.56 0.22 26.14
N THR A 168 0.33 -0.29 26.24
CA THR A 168 0.07 -1.75 26.34
C THR A 168 -0.27 -2.40 25.01
N GLY A 169 -0.06 -1.69 23.91
CA GLY A 169 -0.29 -2.23 22.58
C GLY A 169 0.75 -3.31 22.23
N GLU A 170 0.36 -4.27 21.38
CA GLU A 170 1.32 -5.25 20.82
C GLU A 170 2.50 -4.52 20.16
N GLN A 171 3.71 -4.99 20.44
CA GLN A 171 4.93 -4.38 19.91
C GLN A 171 5.03 -4.59 18.40
N VAL A 172 5.50 -3.55 17.69
CA VAL A 172 5.70 -3.61 16.25
C VAL A 172 6.88 -4.53 15.95
N SER A 173 6.63 -5.66 15.30
CA SER A 173 7.70 -6.50 14.77
C SER A 173 8.13 -5.93 13.43
N ARG A 174 9.40 -5.51 13.33
CA ARG A 174 9.97 -5.14 12.03
C ARG A 174 10.02 -6.39 11.16
N TRP A 175 9.51 -6.30 9.95
CA TRP A 175 9.67 -7.32 8.94
C TRP A 175 9.67 -6.67 7.56
N TYR A 176 10.32 -7.33 6.62
CA TYR A 176 10.30 -6.97 5.21
C TYR A 176 9.86 -8.20 4.42
N PRO A 177 8.94 -8.05 3.46
CA PRO A 177 8.44 -9.22 2.73
C PRO A 177 9.51 -9.95 1.89
N ASP A 178 10.59 -9.26 1.52
CA ASP A 178 11.72 -9.82 0.78
C ASP A 178 12.73 -10.58 1.68
N ASP A 179 12.45 -10.73 2.98
CA ASP A 179 13.30 -11.46 3.93
C ASP A 179 13.21 -13.00 3.76
N ASP A 180 14.18 -13.73 4.30
CA ASP A 180 14.35 -15.18 4.10
C ASP A 180 13.26 -16.05 4.76
N VAL A 181 12.31 -15.44 5.47
CA VAL A 181 11.22 -16.14 6.17
C VAL A 181 10.06 -16.51 5.23
N VAL A 182 9.86 -15.75 4.15
CA VAL A 182 8.89 -16.10 3.12
C VAL A 182 9.50 -17.15 2.20
N ASP A 183 8.70 -18.15 1.83
CA ASP A 183 9.13 -19.20 0.91
C ASP A 183 9.51 -18.63 -0.47
N ASP A 184 10.65 -19.05 -1.02
CA ASP A 184 11.20 -18.56 -2.28
C ASP A 184 10.23 -18.69 -3.47
N TYR A 185 9.28 -19.62 -3.40
CA TYR A 185 8.23 -19.78 -4.40
C TYR A 185 7.36 -18.52 -4.54
N TYR A 186 7.15 -17.76 -3.46
CA TYR A 186 6.34 -16.55 -3.47
C TYR A 186 7.17 -15.27 -3.60
N LYS A 187 8.46 -15.37 -3.95
CA LYS A 187 9.34 -14.23 -4.20
C LYS A 187 9.47 -13.91 -5.69
N GLY A 188 9.99 -12.73 -6.00
CA GLY A 188 10.27 -12.28 -7.36
C GLY A 188 9.03 -11.80 -8.12
N ASP A 189 9.05 -11.91 -9.45
CA ASP A 189 7.95 -11.43 -10.30
C ASP A 189 6.59 -12.05 -9.98
N LEU A 190 5.53 -11.24 -10.08
CA LEU A 190 4.17 -11.78 -10.14
C LEU A 190 4.10 -12.74 -11.33
N PRO A 191 3.44 -13.90 -11.17
CA PRO A 191 3.33 -14.86 -12.26
C PRO A 191 2.50 -14.26 -13.40
N ASP A 192 2.69 -14.81 -14.60
CA ASP A 192 1.80 -14.51 -15.72
C ASP A 192 0.41 -15.11 -15.49
N TRP A 193 -0.57 -14.65 -16.27
CA TRP A 193 -1.91 -15.21 -16.23
C TRP A 193 -1.91 -16.72 -16.51
N LEU A 194 -2.92 -17.42 -15.96
CA LEU A 194 -3.10 -18.86 -16.12
C LEU A 194 -2.98 -19.29 -17.59
N GLN A 195 -2.09 -20.25 -17.83
CA GLN A 195 -1.91 -20.88 -19.13
C GLN A 195 -3.07 -21.83 -19.44
N ASP A 196 -3.36 -22.01 -20.73
CA ASP A 196 -4.37 -22.96 -21.19
C ASP A 196 -3.99 -24.38 -20.72
N GLY A 197 -4.86 -25.01 -19.94
CA GLY A 197 -4.63 -26.34 -19.37
C GLY A 197 -3.97 -26.38 -17.98
N ALA A 198 -3.68 -25.25 -17.35
CA ALA A 198 -3.17 -25.20 -15.96
C ALA A 198 -4.06 -25.96 -14.96
N LEU A 199 -5.38 -25.96 -15.21
CA LEU A 199 -6.38 -26.67 -14.38
C LEU A 199 -6.56 -28.15 -14.73
N THR A 200 -5.86 -28.66 -15.75
CA THR A 200 -5.96 -30.04 -16.25
C THR A 200 -4.61 -30.76 -16.34
N GLY A 201 -3.50 -30.04 -16.16
CA GLY A 201 -2.14 -30.58 -16.21
C GLY A 201 -1.67 -31.23 -14.90
N GLU A 202 -0.40 -31.61 -14.86
CA GLU A 202 0.22 -32.27 -13.70
C GLU A 202 0.21 -31.39 -12.44
N ASP A 203 0.35 -30.07 -12.61
CA ASP A 203 0.33 -29.09 -11.52
C ASP A 203 -1.08 -28.75 -11.00
N LYS A 204 -2.13 -29.39 -11.52
CA LYS A 204 -3.53 -29.13 -11.12
C LYS A 204 -3.73 -29.16 -9.61
N LEU A 205 -2.98 -30.01 -8.90
CA LEU A 205 -3.05 -30.13 -7.45
C LEU A 205 -2.70 -28.83 -6.72
N GLN A 206 -1.90 -27.94 -7.30
CA GLN A 206 -1.59 -26.64 -6.72
C GLN A 206 -2.73 -25.62 -6.87
N PHE A 207 -3.67 -25.86 -7.79
CA PHE A 207 -4.74 -24.94 -8.13
C PHE A 207 -6.07 -25.34 -7.51
N TYR A 208 -6.85 -24.32 -7.10
CA TYR A 208 -8.23 -24.47 -6.70
C TYR A 208 -9.11 -23.41 -7.36
N GLU A 209 -10.06 -23.87 -8.17
CA GLU A 209 -11.13 -23.02 -8.69
C GLU A 209 -12.21 -22.85 -7.60
N VAL A 210 -12.38 -21.61 -7.15
CA VAL A 210 -13.29 -21.27 -6.06
C VAL A 210 -14.73 -21.45 -6.51
N LYS A 211 -15.53 -22.15 -5.70
CA LYS A 211 -16.94 -22.43 -6.03
C LYS A 211 -17.78 -21.17 -5.91
N GLU A 212 -18.86 -21.10 -6.69
CA GLU A 212 -19.79 -19.96 -6.65
C GLU A 212 -20.34 -19.68 -5.23
N SER A 213 -20.61 -20.73 -4.44
CA SER A 213 -21.01 -20.57 -3.03
C SER A 213 -19.94 -19.86 -2.21
N GLU A 214 -18.67 -20.24 -2.38
CA GLU A 214 -17.55 -19.64 -1.66
C GLU A 214 -17.26 -18.22 -2.12
N LEU A 215 -17.48 -17.90 -3.41
CA LEU A 215 -17.40 -16.52 -3.91
C LEU A 215 -18.40 -15.60 -3.20
N ARG A 216 -19.61 -16.11 -2.90
CA ARG A 216 -20.65 -15.36 -2.16
C ARG A 216 -20.32 -15.24 -0.67
N ASP A 217 -19.80 -16.29 -0.07
CA ASP A 217 -19.52 -16.34 1.38
C ASP A 217 -18.25 -15.55 1.76
N ASN A 218 -17.28 -15.45 0.85
CA ASN A 218 -16.00 -14.79 1.08
C ASN A 218 -16.01 -13.35 0.55
N LYS A 219 -16.70 -12.45 1.27
CA LYS A 219 -16.75 -11.01 0.93
C LYS A 219 -15.38 -10.36 0.75
N TRP A 220 -14.34 -10.86 1.41
CA TRP A 220 -12.98 -10.35 1.27
C TRP A 220 -12.39 -10.53 -0.14
N LEU A 221 -12.94 -11.41 -0.98
CA LEU A 221 -12.56 -11.49 -2.40
C LEU A 221 -12.90 -10.19 -3.15
N GLN A 222 -13.94 -9.47 -2.72
CA GLN A 222 -14.25 -8.15 -3.26
C GLN A 222 -13.16 -7.13 -2.94
N LEU A 223 -12.58 -7.19 -1.73
CA LEU A 223 -11.45 -6.36 -1.34
C LEU A 223 -10.22 -6.65 -2.22
N TYR A 224 -10.03 -7.89 -2.62
CA TYR A 224 -8.90 -8.29 -3.45
C TYR A 224 -9.08 -7.78 -4.89
N ALA A 225 -10.29 -7.90 -5.45
CA ALA A 225 -10.62 -7.25 -6.72
C ALA A 225 -10.49 -5.71 -6.64
N GLU A 226 -10.90 -5.09 -5.53
CA GLU A 226 -10.72 -3.64 -5.27
C GLU A 226 -9.23 -3.28 -5.32
N PHE A 227 -8.39 -4.03 -4.59
CA PHE A 227 -6.94 -3.83 -4.54
C PHE A 227 -6.27 -4.02 -5.91
N ALA A 228 -6.68 -5.06 -6.66
CA ALA A 228 -6.18 -5.28 -8.00
C ALA A 228 -6.58 -4.14 -8.94
N LEU A 229 -7.85 -3.74 -9.00
CA LEU A 229 -8.27 -2.65 -9.88
C LEU A 229 -7.63 -1.31 -9.49
N PHE A 230 -7.44 -1.07 -8.20
CA PHE A 230 -6.76 0.13 -7.69
C PHE A 230 -5.33 0.21 -8.23
N SER A 231 -4.63 -0.93 -8.37
CA SER A 231 -3.29 -0.97 -8.99
C SER A 231 -3.24 -0.51 -10.45
N GLU A 232 -4.39 -0.46 -11.14
CA GLU A 232 -4.47 0.01 -12.53
C GLU A 232 -4.89 1.47 -12.65
N TRP A 233 -5.81 1.93 -11.79
CA TRP A 233 -6.42 3.26 -11.93
C TRP A 233 -5.96 4.29 -10.92
N ASP A 234 -5.47 3.86 -9.76
CA ASP A 234 -4.99 4.74 -8.68
C ASP A 234 -5.99 5.87 -8.33
N THR A 235 -7.27 5.52 -8.24
CA THR A 235 -8.38 6.47 -8.05
C THR A 235 -9.52 5.89 -7.23
N ASP A 236 -10.50 6.73 -6.88
CA ASP A 236 -11.72 6.31 -6.17
C ASP A 236 -12.49 5.24 -6.98
N LEU A 237 -12.65 4.07 -6.38
CA LEU A 237 -13.38 2.95 -6.98
C LEU A 237 -14.85 2.87 -6.55
N SER A 238 -15.34 3.81 -5.73
CA SER A 238 -16.69 3.77 -5.17
C SER A 238 -17.79 3.63 -6.22
N ALA A 239 -17.63 4.25 -7.39
CA ALA A 239 -18.58 4.14 -8.51
C ALA A 239 -18.61 2.74 -9.17
N TYR A 240 -17.56 1.95 -8.98
CA TYR A 240 -17.33 0.67 -9.65
C TYR A 240 -17.62 -0.54 -8.75
N LEU A 241 -17.99 -0.30 -7.49
CA LEU A 241 -18.32 -1.33 -6.50
C LEU A 241 -19.83 -1.64 -6.44
N PRO A 242 -20.22 -2.87 -6.04
CA PRO A 242 -19.37 -4.05 -5.89
C PRO A 242 -19.07 -4.69 -7.26
N PHE A 243 -18.06 -5.55 -7.31
CA PHE A 243 -17.69 -6.29 -8.51
C PHE A 243 -18.56 -7.53 -8.71
N ASP A 244 -18.89 -7.80 -9.96
CA ASP A 244 -19.46 -9.07 -10.38
C ASP A 244 -18.32 -10.08 -10.61
N MET A 245 -18.07 -10.93 -9.62
CA MET A 245 -16.97 -11.90 -9.63
C MET A 245 -17.31 -13.05 -10.58
N LYS A 246 -16.51 -13.23 -11.65
CA LYS A 246 -16.71 -14.28 -12.66
C LYS A 246 -16.01 -15.57 -12.28
N SER A 247 -14.75 -15.47 -11.90
CA SER A 247 -13.97 -16.62 -11.45
C SER A 247 -12.82 -16.19 -10.57
N VAL A 248 -12.48 -17.06 -9.63
CA VAL A 248 -11.26 -16.96 -8.82
C VAL A 248 -10.58 -18.31 -8.81
N VAL A 249 -9.30 -18.32 -9.14
CA VAL A 249 -8.43 -19.49 -9.00
C VAL A 249 -7.35 -19.15 -7.98
N VAL A 250 -7.17 -20.02 -7.00
CA VAL A 250 -6.13 -19.90 -5.97
C VAL A 250 -5.04 -20.90 -6.26
N GLN A 251 -3.79 -20.46 -6.23
CA GLN A 251 -2.60 -21.29 -6.34
C GLN A 251 -1.82 -21.26 -5.04
N THR A 252 -1.45 -22.43 -4.53
CA THR A 252 -0.59 -22.60 -3.36
C THR A 252 0.54 -23.56 -3.70
N ARG A 253 1.72 -23.35 -3.10
CA ARG A 253 2.86 -24.27 -3.20
C ARG A 253 2.49 -25.64 -2.63
N GLU A 254 1.82 -25.65 -1.47
CA GLU A 254 1.44 -26.85 -0.78
C GLU A 254 0.20 -27.48 -1.42
N ASP A 255 0.25 -28.80 -1.62
CA ASP A 255 -0.94 -29.58 -1.97
C ASP A 255 -1.79 -29.87 -0.73
N VAL A 256 -2.45 -28.82 -0.22
CA VAL A 256 -3.44 -28.91 0.85
C VAL A 256 -4.84 -29.15 0.29
N GLU A 257 -5.80 -29.54 1.12
CA GLU A 257 -7.19 -29.68 0.68
C GLU A 257 -7.68 -28.40 -0.03
N SER A 258 -8.41 -28.55 -1.14
CA SER A 258 -8.91 -27.46 -1.97
C SER A 258 -9.55 -26.30 -1.18
N SER A 259 -10.40 -26.61 -0.19
CA SER A 259 -11.05 -25.61 0.68
C SER A 259 -10.08 -24.83 1.57
N MET A 260 -8.93 -25.43 1.90
CA MET A 260 -7.87 -24.82 2.71
C MET A 260 -6.94 -23.94 1.87
N LYS A 261 -6.81 -24.17 0.56
CA LYS A 261 -6.03 -23.31 -0.34
C LYS A 261 -6.51 -21.87 -0.29
N LEU A 262 -7.82 -21.64 -0.32
CA LEU A 262 -8.43 -20.29 -0.24
C LEU A 262 -8.08 -19.56 1.08
N LYS A 263 -7.94 -20.32 2.17
CA LYS A 263 -7.60 -19.81 3.52
C LYS A 263 -6.10 -19.77 3.80
N SER A 264 -5.27 -20.21 2.85
CA SER A 264 -3.82 -20.33 3.05
C SER A 264 -3.17 -18.97 3.19
N ARG A 265 -2.30 -18.79 4.18
CA ARG A 265 -1.63 -17.50 4.44
C ARG A 265 -0.85 -17.01 3.23
N ASN A 266 -0.20 -17.93 2.52
CA ASN A 266 0.54 -17.66 1.30
C ASN A 266 -0.22 -18.24 0.11
N ALA A 267 -0.54 -17.41 -0.88
CA ALA A 267 -1.26 -17.83 -2.07
C ALA A 267 -1.13 -16.81 -3.19
N VAL A 268 -1.27 -17.28 -4.43
CA VAL A 268 -1.53 -16.42 -5.59
C VAL A 268 -2.99 -16.59 -6.00
N LEU A 269 -3.69 -15.48 -6.21
CA LEU A 269 -5.08 -15.44 -6.65
C LEU A 269 -5.15 -14.84 -8.05
N TYR A 270 -5.78 -15.58 -8.95
CA TYR A 270 -6.11 -15.16 -10.29
C TYR A 270 -7.60 -14.86 -10.34
N MET A 271 -7.95 -13.62 -10.63
CA MET A 271 -9.31 -13.11 -10.47
C MET A 271 -9.82 -12.54 -11.78
N SER A 272 -11.02 -12.94 -12.18
CA SER A 272 -11.76 -12.34 -13.29
C SER A 272 -13.06 -11.76 -12.75
N PHE A 273 -13.31 -10.48 -13.00
CA PHE A 273 -14.45 -9.76 -12.45
C PHE A 273 -14.87 -8.61 -13.35
N THR A 274 -16.12 -8.17 -13.22
CA THR A 274 -16.64 -7.00 -13.94
C THR A 274 -16.90 -5.88 -12.96
N ALA A 275 -16.34 -4.70 -13.24
CA ALA A 275 -16.62 -3.47 -12.51
C ALA A 275 -18.07 -3.02 -12.76
N ARG A 276 -18.76 -2.53 -11.73
CA ARG A 276 -20.12 -2.02 -11.89
C ARG A 276 -20.12 -0.88 -12.91
N GLY A 277 -20.88 -1.04 -13.99
CA GLY A 277 -20.94 -0.06 -15.08
C GLY A 277 -19.59 0.15 -15.80
N GLY A 278 -18.62 -0.74 -15.58
CA GLY A 278 -17.26 -0.66 -16.09
C GLY A 278 -16.84 -1.91 -16.87
N PRO A 279 -15.54 -2.05 -17.15
CA PRO A 279 -15.03 -3.13 -17.98
C PRO A 279 -14.96 -4.48 -17.24
N GLU A 280 -14.78 -5.55 -18.01
CA GLU A 280 -14.29 -6.83 -17.51
C GLU A 280 -12.78 -6.73 -17.26
N CYS A 281 -12.36 -7.11 -16.07
CA CYS A 281 -10.98 -7.03 -15.59
C CYS A 281 -10.42 -8.41 -15.27
N ARG A 282 -9.10 -8.52 -15.37
CA ARG A 282 -8.32 -9.62 -14.82
C ARG A 282 -7.29 -9.06 -13.86
N GLY A 283 -7.18 -9.67 -12.69
CA GLY A 283 -6.23 -9.29 -11.66
C GLY A 283 -5.46 -10.48 -11.13
N ILE A 284 -4.18 -10.29 -10.86
CA ILE A 284 -3.34 -11.25 -10.13
C ILE A 284 -2.96 -10.60 -8.81
N ILE A 285 -3.13 -11.35 -7.73
CA ILE A 285 -2.76 -10.91 -6.38
C ILE A 285 -1.93 -11.99 -5.74
N ARG A 286 -0.76 -11.63 -5.24
CA ARG A 286 0.03 -12.52 -4.39
C ARG A 286 -0.08 -12.03 -2.95
N ARG A 287 -0.52 -12.94 -2.09
CA ARG A 287 -0.58 -12.76 -0.64
C ARG A 287 0.53 -13.57 -0.01
N THR A 288 1.30 -12.95 0.88
CA THR A 288 2.30 -13.64 1.70
C THR A 288 2.30 -13.15 3.15
N SER A 289 2.82 -13.98 4.04
CA SER A 289 2.97 -13.74 5.47
C SER A 289 4.15 -14.55 6.00
N ASP A 290 4.86 -14.00 6.98
CA ASP A 290 5.92 -14.68 7.74
C ASP A 290 5.35 -15.54 8.91
N GLY A 291 4.02 -15.64 9.00
CA GLY A 291 3.32 -16.37 10.06
C GLY A 291 3.10 -15.57 11.34
N ARG A 292 3.65 -14.36 11.47
CA ARG A 292 3.44 -13.50 12.64
C ARG A 292 2.09 -12.76 12.53
N PRO A 293 1.41 -12.49 13.66
CA PRO A 293 0.18 -11.71 13.65
C PRO A 293 0.37 -10.30 13.10
N GLY A 294 -0.57 -9.83 12.29
CA GLY A 294 -0.56 -8.49 11.71
C GLY A 294 0.41 -8.32 10.54
N HIS A 295 1.06 -9.41 10.10
CA HIS A 295 2.02 -9.41 8.99
C HIS A 295 1.40 -10.04 7.74
N MET A 296 1.02 -9.18 6.79
CA MET A 296 0.53 -9.55 5.47
C MET A 296 1.18 -8.65 4.43
N PHE A 297 1.64 -9.25 3.34
CA PHE A 297 2.11 -8.55 2.16
C PHE A 297 1.18 -8.87 1.00
N LEU A 298 0.74 -7.81 0.30
CA LEU A 298 -0.06 -7.92 -0.91
C LEU A 298 0.68 -7.25 -2.07
N GLU A 299 0.75 -7.98 -3.16
CA GLU A 299 1.23 -7.49 -4.45
C GLU A 299 0.13 -7.71 -5.47
N ALA A 300 -0.13 -6.73 -6.32
CA ALA A 300 -1.16 -6.83 -7.32
C ALA A 300 -0.78 -6.22 -8.66
N MET A 301 -1.39 -6.77 -9.69
CA MET A 301 -1.49 -6.19 -11.02
C MET A 301 -2.88 -6.46 -11.57
N CYS A 302 -3.38 -5.54 -12.38
CA CYS A 302 -4.67 -5.68 -13.05
C CYS A 302 -4.56 -5.21 -14.50
N TRP A 303 -5.46 -5.69 -15.35
CA TRP A 303 -5.64 -5.17 -16.69
C TRP A 303 -7.08 -5.37 -17.17
N ILE A 304 -7.49 -4.49 -18.09
CA ILE A 304 -8.79 -4.54 -18.72
C ILE A 304 -8.76 -5.57 -19.85
N LYS A 305 -9.75 -6.46 -19.85
CA LYS A 305 -9.96 -7.41 -20.94
C LYS A 305 -10.61 -6.66 -22.11
N LYS A 306 -9.93 -6.63 -23.25
CA LYS A 306 -10.43 -6.03 -24.49
C LYS A 306 -11.47 -6.91 -25.16
#